data_AF-A0A7Y5F367-F1
#
_entry.id   AF-A0A7Y5F367-F1
#
_cell.length_a   1.000
_cell.length_b   1.000
_cell.length_c   1.000
_cell.angle_alpha   90.00
_cell.angle_beta   90.00
_cell.angle_gamma   90.00
#
_symmetry.space_group_name_H-M   'P 1'
#
loop_
_entity.id
_entity.type
_entity.pdbx_description
1 polymer ?
#
loop_
_entity_poly.entity_id
_entity_poly.type
_entity_poly.pdbx_seq_one_letter_code
_entity_poly.pdbx_strand_id
1 'polypeptide(L)'
;MRSLRRFTWGVCFVLIIFLTGCMGANETFIQGEWQFEEPHLRNLPAESHLTVVWTFDGGYFYNYSCCFNQNVELNGNYRILSEEGNVLILELYNMQGSEPSSGTGQLRLEIDQATDTLKVYGAGPFTRMTPKYGDDG
;
A
#
# COMPACT_ATOMS: atom_id res chain seq x y z
N MET A 1 -37.00 -50.59 -24.47
CA MET A 1 -36.61 -49.25 -24.98
C MET A 1 -36.45 -48.31 -23.79
N ARG A 2 -35.56 -47.33 -23.94
CA ARG A 2 -34.82 -46.58 -22.90
C ARG A 2 -35.72 -45.83 -21.91
N SER A 3 -35.46 -45.98 -20.61
CA SER A 3 -35.98 -45.11 -19.55
C SER A 3 -34.81 -44.41 -18.85
N LEU A 4 -34.92 -43.08 -18.75
CA LEU A 4 -33.90 -42.10 -18.40
C LEU A 4 -33.28 -42.32 -17.02
N ARG A 5 -31.93 -42.33 -16.97
CA ARG A 5 -31.17 -42.10 -15.75
C ARG A 5 -31.13 -40.59 -15.48
N ARG A 6 -31.75 -40.14 -14.40
CA ARG A 6 -31.64 -38.75 -13.92
C ARG A 6 -30.24 -38.55 -13.35
N PHE A 7 -29.44 -37.76 -14.05
CA PHE A 7 -28.12 -37.30 -13.63
C PHE A 7 -28.35 -36.13 -12.67
N THR A 8 -28.25 -36.36 -11.37
CA THR A 8 -28.25 -35.29 -10.36
C THR A 8 -26.94 -34.51 -10.46
N TRP A 9 -27.00 -33.39 -11.18
CA TRP A 9 -26.04 -32.29 -11.10
C TRP A 9 -26.42 -31.39 -9.92
N GLY A 10 -25.42 -30.88 -9.21
CA GLY A 10 -25.60 -30.00 -8.04
C GLY A 10 -25.56 -30.85 -6.77
N VAL A 11 -24.57 -30.73 -5.91
CA VAL A 11 -24.14 -29.47 -5.29
C VAL A 11 -22.65 -29.61 -4.97
N CYS A 12 -21.79 -28.97 -5.76
CA CYS A 12 -20.43 -28.64 -5.34
C CYS A 12 -20.51 -27.20 -4.81
N PHE A 13 -21.11 -27.02 -3.63
CA PHE A 13 -20.98 -25.78 -2.87
C PHE A 13 -19.55 -25.80 -2.34
N VAL A 14 -18.63 -25.32 -3.19
CA VAL A 14 -17.27 -25.00 -2.80
C VAL A 14 -17.40 -23.93 -1.73
N LEU A 15 -17.37 -24.36 -0.47
CA LEU A 15 -17.04 -23.51 0.67
C LEU A 15 -15.63 -22.98 0.41
N ILE A 16 -15.53 -21.92 -0.39
CA ILE A 16 -14.38 -21.01 -0.37
C ILE A 16 -14.54 -20.28 0.96
N ILE A 17 -14.11 -20.93 2.03
CA ILE A 17 -13.92 -20.32 3.33
C ILE A 17 -12.91 -19.21 3.07
N PHE A 18 -13.39 -17.98 3.12
CA PHE A 18 -12.62 -16.75 3.13
C PHE A 18 -11.55 -16.86 4.21
N LEU A 19 -10.37 -17.36 3.85
CA LEU A 19 -9.12 -17.21 4.58
C LEU A 19 -8.57 -15.79 4.38
N THR A 20 -9.44 -14.79 4.35
CA THR A 20 -9.03 -13.40 4.50
C THR A 20 -8.84 -13.20 5.99
N GLY A 21 -7.60 -13.37 6.47
CA GLY A 21 -7.25 -12.86 7.79
C GLY A 21 -7.74 -11.42 7.86
N CYS A 22 -8.56 -11.08 8.87
CA CYS A 22 -9.05 -9.73 9.04
C CYS A 22 -7.85 -8.80 9.23
N MET A 23 -7.40 -8.15 8.15
CA MET A 23 -6.51 -7.00 8.24
C MET A 23 -7.21 -5.92 9.06
N GLY A 24 -6.42 -5.14 9.81
CA GLY A 24 -6.93 -3.98 10.53
C GLY A 24 -7.57 -2.96 9.57
N ALA A 25 -8.44 -2.08 10.08
CA ALA A 25 -9.08 -1.06 9.23
C ALA A 25 -8.02 -0.12 8.62
N ASN A 26 -7.04 0.30 9.41
CA ASN A 26 -5.96 1.15 8.93
C ASN A 26 -5.00 0.39 8.01
N GLU A 27 -4.71 -0.88 8.29
CA GLU A 27 -3.92 -1.73 7.39
C GLU A 27 -4.58 -1.85 6.01
N THR A 28 -5.89 -2.10 6.00
CA THR A 28 -6.70 -2.18 4.79
C THR A 28 -6.72 -0.83 4.05
N PHE A 29 -6.72 0.28 4.80
CA PHE A 29 -6.74 1.62 4.23
C PHE A 29 -5.45 1.94 3.46
N ILE A 30 -4.29 1.61 4.04
CA ILE A 30 -2.98 1.95 3.47
C ILE A 30 -2.61 1.14 2.24
N GLN A 31 -3.34 0.06 1.91
CA GLN A 31 -3.05 -0.75 0.73
C GLN A 31 -3.13 0.09 -0.56
N GLY A 32 -2.31 -0.27 -1.55
CA GLY A 32 -2.21 0.42 -2.84
C GLY A 32 -1.04 1.39 -2.92
N GLU A 33 -1.09 2.26 -3.93
CA GLU A 33 -0.03 3.22 -4.27
C GLU A 33 -0.40 4.65 -3.87
N TRP A 34 0.56 5.35 -3.27
CA TRP A 34 0.43 6.67 -2.69
C TRP A 34 1.55 7.57 -3.19
N GLN A 35 1.20 8.73 -3.73
CA GLN A 35 2.16 9.68 -4.28
C GLN A 35 2.14 11.00 -3.52
N PHE A 36 3.32 11.55 -3.29
CA PHE A 36 3.55 12.94 -2.91
C PHE A 36 4.38 13.62 -4.00
N GLU A 37 3.98 14.82 -4.39
CA GLU A 37 4.73 15.68 -5.27
C GLU A 37 4.95 17.03 -4.59
N GLU A 38 6.17 17.56 -4.60
CA GLU A 38 6.49 18.84 -3.97
C GLU A 38 6.14 20.01 -4.92
N PRO A 39 5.07 20.77 -4.67
CA PRO A 39 4.66 21.87 -5.55
C PRO A 39 5.66 23.04 -5.57
N HIS A 40 6.45 23.25 -4.52
CA HIS A 40 7.37 24.40 -4.45
C HIS A 40 8.49 24.35 -5.50
N LEU A 41 8.80 23.16 -6.02
CA LEU A 41 9.82 22.95 -7.05
C LEU A 41 9.25 23.00 -8.49
N ARG A 42 7.92 23.01 -8.68
CA ARG A 42 7.29 22.95 -10.01
C ARG A 42 7.44 24.22 -10.85
N ASN A 43 7.66 25.38 -10.21
CA ASN A 43 7.63 26.69 -10.89
C ASN A 43 9.00 27.33 -11.10
N LEU A 44 10.08 26.66 -10.73
CA LEU A 44 11.44 27.18 -10.88
C LEU A 44 12.07 26.59 -12.15
N PRO A 45 12.39 27.43 -13.16
CA PRO A 45 13.02 26.93 -14.38
C PRO A 45 14.37 26.30 -14.04
N ALA A 46 14.58 25.06 -14.50
CA ALA A 46 15.72 24.20 -14.21
C ALA A 46 15.76 23.51 -12.84
N GLU A 47 14.71 23.60 -12.02
CA GLU A 47 14.60 22.78 -10.81
C GLU A 47 13.87 21.47 -11.05
N SER A 48 14.34 20.48 -10.31
CA SER A 48 14.07 19.08 -10.51
C SER A 48 13.00 18.71 -9.46
N HIS A 49 11.78 18.39 -9.91
CA HIS A 49 10.62 18.17 -9.04
C HIS A 49 10.88 17.00 -8.09
N LEU A 50 10.43 17.05 -6.84
CA LEU A 50 10.48 15.87 -5.96
C LEU A 50 9.19 15.09 -6.09
N THR A 51 9.31 13.83 -6.50
CA THR A 51 8.22 12.85 -6.45
C THR A 51 8.61 11.72 -5.51
N VAL A 52 7.71 11.37 -4.60
CA VAL A 52 7.85 10.23 -3.69
C VAL A 52 6.63 9.34 -3.82
N VAL A 53 6.84 8.05 -4.01
CA VAL A 53 5.80 7.02 -4.12
C VAL A 53 6.01 5.98 -3.03
N TRP A 54 4.92 5.59 -2.37
CA TRP A 54 4.86 4.45 -1.47
C TRP A 54 3.79 3.48 -1.96
N THR A 55 4.13 2.20 -2.02
CA THR A 55 3.20 1.12 -2.34
C THR A 55 3.17 0.13 -1.18
N PHE A 56 1.98 -0.23 -0.72
CA PHE A 56 1.77 -1.26 0.30
C PHE A 56 0.86 -2.35 -0.26
N ASP A 57 1.30 -3.60 -0.17
CA ASP A 57 0.57 -4.76 -0.69
C ASP A 57 0.78 -5.99 0.19
N GLY A 58 -0.20 -6.32 1.03
CA GLY A 58 -0.25 -7.60 1.74
C GLY A 58 0.97 -7.89 2.62
N GLY A 59 1.55 -6.85 3.27
CA GLY A 59 2.77 -6.98 4.07
C GLY A 59 4.07 -6.71 3.31
N TYR A 60 4.01 -6.44 2.00
CA TYR A 60 5.14 -5.95 1.21
C TYR A 60 5.07 -4.42 1.08
N PHE A 61 6.23 -3.76 1.02
CA PHE A 61 6.30 -2.35 0.68
C PHE A 61 7.33 -2.07 -0.42
N TYR A 62 7.05 -1.03 -1.20
CA TYR A 62 7.98 -0.41 -2.14
C TYR A 62 7.95 1.11 -1.95
N ASN A 63 9.12 1.73 -1.94
CA ASN A 63 9.29 3.17 -1.93
C ASN A 63 10.19 3.57 -3.09
N TYR A 64 9.75 4.59 -3.80
CA TYR A 64 10.51 5.26 -4.84
C TYR A 64 10.53 6.74 -4.54
N SER A 65 11.70 7.37 -4.64
CA SER A 65 11.79 8.82 -4.71
C SER A 65 12.70 9.21 -5.86
N CYS A 66 12.37 10.31 -6.52
CA CYS A 66 13.09 10.74 -7.70
C CYS A 66 13.27 12.24 -7.78
N CYS A 67 14.08 12.58 -8.76
CA CYS A 67 13.95 13.79 -9.52
C CYS A 67 14.39 15.07 -8.83
N PHE A 68 14.82 15.06 -7.55
CA PHE A 68 15.57 16.19 -6.97
C PHE A 68 17.09 15.93 -6.99
N ASN A 69 17.58 14.89 -6.32
CA ASN A 69 19.04 14.69 -6.12
C ASN A 69 19.58 13.28 -6.45
N GLN A 70 18.72 12.27 -6.62
CA GLN A 70 19.02 10.91 -7.11
C GLN A 70 17.74 10.06 -7.05
N ASN A 71 17.68 9.00 -7.84
CA ASN A 71 16.60 8.00 -7.72
C ASN A 71 16.95 7.07 -6.55
N VAL A 72 16.08 7.05 -5.54
CA VAL A 72 16.19 6.12 -4.42
C VAL A 72 15.04 5.14 -4.53
N GLU A 73 15.39 3.86 -4.53
CA GLU A 73 14.45 2.76 -4.49
C GLU A 73 14.72 1.93 -3.23
N LEU A 74 13.68 1.66 -2.46
CA LEU A 74 13.74 0.84 -1.25
C LEU A 74 12.53 -0.07 -1.21
N ASN A 75 12.72 -1.35 -0.95
CA ASN A 75 11.63 -2.29 -0.80
C ASN A 75 11.91 -3.32 0.29
N GLY A 76 10.87 -4.03 0.72
CA GLY A 76 10.99 -5.05 1.75
C GLY A 76 9.63 -5.50 2.24
N ASN A 77 9.58 -5.99 3.46
CA ASN A 77 8.34 -6.38 4.11
C ASN A 77 8.05 -5.44 5.27
N TYR A 78 6.79 -5.35 5.66
CA TYR A 78 6.35 -4.63 6.83
C TYR A 78 5.45 -5.48 7.72
N ARG A 79 5.41 -5.15 9.00
CA ARG A 79 4.39 -5.63 9.95
C ARG A 79 3.93 -4.49 10.84
N ILE A 80 2.70 -4.57 11.34
CA ILE A 80 2.15 -3.55 12.24
C ILE A 80 2.76 -3.71 13.63
N LEU A 81 3.33 -2.63 14.17
CA LEU A 81 3.77 -2.55 15.55
C LEU A 81 2.68 -1.98 16.47
N SER A 82 1.98 -0.94 16.00
CA SER A 82 0.87 -0.35 16.74
C SER A 82 -0.12 0.37 15.82
N GLU A 83 -1.38 0.42 16.26
CA GLU A 83 -2.49 1.14 15.63
C GLU A 83 -3.23 1.92 16.72
N GLU A 84 -3.24 3.24 16.63
CA GLU A 84 -3.91 4.13 17.58
C GLU A 84 -4.65 5.25 16.85
N GLY A 85 -5.97 5.15 16.80
CA GLY A 85 -6.82 6.09 16.07
C GLY A 85 -6.41 6.16 14.60
N ASN A 86 -5.90 7.33 14.18
CA ASN A 86 -5.48 7.61 12.81
C ASN A 86 -3.97 7.39 12.59
N VAL A 87 -3.26 6.82 13.55
CA VAL A 87 -1.81 6.59 13.47
C VAL A 87 -1.54 5.10 13.36
N LEU A 88 -0.72 4.72 12.39
CA LEU A 88 -0.24 3.37 12.17
C LEU A 88 1.29 3.35 12.18
N ILE A 89 1.88 2.52 13.04
CA ILE A 89 3.33 2.32 13.11
C ILE A 89 3.68 0.96 12.53
N LEU A 90 4.53 0.94 11.51
CA LEU A 90 5.01 -0.26 10.85
C LEU A 90 6.47 -0.51 11.19
N GLU A 91 6.86 -1.77 11.37
CA GLU A 91 8.26 -2.18 11.27
C GLU A 91 8.54 -2.62 9.83
N LEU A 92 9.56 -2.04 9.21
CA LEU A 92 10.09 -2.43 7.92
C LEU A 92 11.26 -3.41 8.12
N TYR A 93 11.30 -4.51 7.39
CA TYR A 93 12.34 -5.54 7.53
C TYR A 93 12.65 -6.24 6.19
N ASN A 94 13.78 -6.95 6.15
CA ASN A 94 14.32 -7.57 4.93
C ASN A 94 14.44 -6.57 3.77
N MET A 95 14.94 -5.38 4.07
CA MET A 95 14.97 -4.27 3.13
C MET A 95 16.08 -4.42 2.09
N GLN A 96 15.80 -4.02 0.85
CA GLN A 96 16.71 -4.02 -0.30
C GLN A 96 16.56 -2.70 -1.08
N GLY A 97 17.63 -2.15 -1.64
CA GLY A 97 17.54 -0.87 -2.35
C GLY A 97 18.85 -0.12 -2.56
N SER A 98 18.72 1.14 -2.98
CA SER A 98 19.81 2.06 -3.36
C SER A 98 20.71 2.48 -2.19
N GLU A 99 20.30 2.23 -0.95
CA GLU A 99 21.15 2.37 0.24
C GLU A 99 21.33 1.03 0.96
N PRO A 100 22.48 0.78 1.61
CA PRO A 100 22.71 -0.43 2.37
C PRO A 100 21.95 -0.39 3.69
N SER A 101 20.63 -0.58 3.67
CA SER A 101 19.83 -0.79 4.87
C SER A 101 19.64 -2.29 5.11
N SER A 102 20.72 -3.01 5.43
CA SER A 102 20.64 -4.41 5.89
C SER A 102 20.12 -4.49 7.33
N GLY A 103 18.93 -3.95 7.59
CA GLY A 103 18.38 -3.80 8.94
C GLY A 103 16.86 -3.71 8.99
N THR A 104 16.35 -3.36 10.17
CA THR A 104 14.95 -3.01 10.40
C THR A 104 14.78 -1.50 10.47
N GLY A 105 13.61 -1.00 10.10
CA GLY A 105 13.21 0.42 10.20
C GLY A 105 11.82 0.55 10.82
N GLN A 106 11.43 1.74 11.25
CA GLN A 106 10.06 1.99 11.72
C GLN A 106 9.43 3.10 10.91
N LEU A 107 8.31 2.84 10.24
CA LEU A 107 7.55 3.82 9.45
C LEU A 107 6.33 4.28 10.22
N ARG A 108 6.17 5.61 10.39
CA ARG A 108 4.97 6.19 10.98
C ARG A 108 4.07 6.77 9.89
N LEU A 109 2.84 6.28 9.84
CA LEU A 109 1.78 6.74 8.95
C LEU A 109 0.71 7.48 9.77
N GLU A 110 0.33 8.67 9.33
CA GLU A 110 -0.92 9.33 9.75
C GLU A 110 -1.94 9.19 8.63
N ILE A 111 -3.14 8.70 8.96
CA ILE A 111 -4.20 8.39 8.02
C ILE A 111 -5.30 9.45 8.16
N ASP A 112 -5.66 10.08 7.05
CA ASP A 112 -6.88 10.86 6.94
C ASP A 112 -7.85 10.16 5.99
N GLN A 113 -8.80 9.43 6.58
CA GLN A 113 -9.83 8.71 5.83
C GLN A 113 -10.85 9.65 5.18
N ALA A 114 -11.04 10.86 5.72
CA ALA A 114 -12.03 11.80 5.20
C ALA A 114 -11.56 12.42 3.87
N THR A 115 -10.25 12.58 3.69
CA THR A 115 -9.64 13.14 2.48
C THR A 115 -8.92 12.09 1.62
N ASP A 116 -8.96 10.81 1.99
CA ASP A 116 -8.20 9.71 1.35
C ASP A 116 -6.71 10.06 1.17
N THR A 117 -6.04 10.45 2.26
CA THR A 117 -4.62 10.84 2.24
C THR A 117 -3.81 10.21 3.37
N LEU A 118 -2.49 10.10 3.15
CA LEU A 118 -1.52 9.72 4.16
C LEU A 118 -0.54 10.86 4.46
N LYS A 119 0.03 10.86 5.68
CA LYS A 119 1.35 11.46 5.92
C LYS A 119 2.34 10.39 6.32
N VAL A 120 3.53 10.43 5.72
CA VAL A 120 4.62 9.49 5.97
C VAL A 120 5.73 10.23 6.71
N TYR A 121 6.04 9.86 7.95
CA TYR A 121 6.93 10.63 8.84
C TYR A 121 6.58 12.13 8.98
N GLY A 122 5.30 12.48 8.82
CA GLY A 122 4.83 13.87 8.83
C GLY A 122 4.96 14.60 7.49
N ALA A 123 5.61 14.03 6.48
CA ALA A 123 5.58 14.53 5.10
C ALA A 123 4.26 14.14 4.41
N GLY A 124 3.74 15.00 3.54
CA GLY A 124 2.47 14.78 2.83
C GLY A 124 1.67 16.08 2.62
N PRO A 125 0.40 15.98 2.19
CA PRO A 125 -0.36 14.74 2.04
C PRO A 125 0.10 13.92 0.83
N PHE A 126 0.24 12.61 1.04
CA PHE A 126 0.30 11.64 -0.04
C PHE A 126 -1.12 11.30 -0.49
N THR A 127 -1.36 11.35 -1.79
CA THR A 127 -2.65 11.02 -2.43
C THR A 127 -2.59 9.68 -3.11
N ARG A 128 -3.70 8.94 -3.10
CA ARG A 128 -3.80 7.64 -3.74
C ARG A 128 -3.71 7.77 -5.27
N MET A 129 -2.86 6.94 -5.90
CA MET A 129 -2.66 6.93 -7.36
C MET A 129 -3.67 6.05 -8.09
N THR A 130 -4.03 4.93 -7.48
CA THR A 130 -4.96 3.96 -8.06
C THR A 130 -6.09 3.70 -7.06
N PRO A 131 -7.37 3.81 -7.47
CA PRO A 131 -8.49 3.46 -6.59
C PRO A 131 -8.35 2.02 -6.10
N LYS A 132 -8.91 1.73 -4.92
CA LYS A 132 -8.91 0.37 -4.35
C LYS A 132 -9.41 -0.63 -5.41
N TYR A 133 -8.68 -1.71 -5.62
CA TYR A 133 -9.12 -2.80 -6.48
C TYR A 133 -10.48 -3.32 -5.95
N GLY A 134 -11.56 -3.12 -6.71
CA GLY A 134 -12.93 -3.49 -6.33
C GLY A 134 -13.94 -2.36 -6.19
N ASP A 135 -13.57 -1.10 -6.44
CA ASP A 135 -14.54 0.00 -6.62
C ASP A 135 -14.94 0.12 -8.10
N ASP A 136 -15.57 -0.95 -8.61
CA ASP A 136 -16.19 -0.96 -9.93
C ASP A 136 -17.58 -0.34 -9.76
N GLY A 137 -17.73 0.92 -10.14
CA GLY A 137 -18.99 1.67 -10.05
C GLY A 137 -20.18 1.05 -10.76
#